data_AF-A0A8T4WDW3-F1
#
_entry.id   AF-A0A8T4WDW3-F1
#
_cell.length_a   1.000
_cell.length_b   1.000
_cell.length_c   1.000
_cell.angle_alpha   90.00
_cell.angle_beta   90.00
_cell.angle_gamma   90.00
#
_symmetry.space_group_name_H-M   'P 1'
#
loop_
_entity.id
_entity.type
_entity.pdbx_description
1 polymer ?
#
loop_
_entity_poly.entity_id
_entity_poly.type
_entity_poly.pdbx_seq_one_letter_code
_entity_poly.pdbx_strand_id
1 'polypeptide(L)'
;MSGSSKEKPTLKDLDGVGPTLQGRLKESGYSSLKKLTKAQPEEVAEVKGISKSKAEDLIAQAKKLVPKPKKERKKPKKKEPSLSDISGVGPTLEERLIDGGYKNLNDLAQAEAGEIATKVDGISENRAEEMISAAQDMIPEKAKKPSPPKETEVPEEAGPEIDTKPEVDERIWRIAKKKKQRKPKFRHNQAHRWKRVDDSWRRVRGIDSDIREKKKGHIKMPSAGFRTPKEVRGLHPSGYEEVLVHRPADLEELDPTRQAVRIGGTVGERKRQNIIQKADAMMLRVLNPGVEEAIIEEELFEELEGLEDIEVE
;
A
#
# COMPACT_ATOMS: atom_id res chain seq x y z
N MET A 1 22.22 5.41 -32.41
CA MET A 1 20.82 5.50 -32.88
C MET A 1 20.03 6.32 -31.87
N SER A 2 19.75 7.59 -32.17
CA SER A 2 18.97 8.46 -31.29
C SER A 2 17.54 7.92 -31.19
N GLY A 3 17.16 7.43 -30.01
CA GLY A 3 15.76 7.12 -29.73
C GLY A 3 14.97 8.41 -29.80
N SER A 4 14.27 8.63 -30.91
CA SER A 4 13.25 9.67 -31.03
C SER A 4 12.24 9.43 -29.90
N SER A 5 12.25 10.31 -28.89
CA SER A 5 11.18 10.33 -27.92
C SER A 5 9.92 10.63 -28.71
N LYS A 6 9.04 9.64 -28.89
CA LYS A 6 7.71 9.88 -29.47
C LYS A 6 7.05 10.94 -28.59
N GLU A 7 7.06 12.18 -29.04
CA GLU A 7 6.38 13.28 -28.36
C GLU A 7 4.91 12.88 -28.24
N LYS A 8 4.32 13.14 -27.07
CA LYS A 8 2.92 12.79 -26.84
C LYS A 8 2.07 13.64 -27.78
N PRO A 9 1.08 13.06 -28.48
CA PRO A 9 0.20 13.82 -29.35
C PRO A 9 -0.39 15.02 -28.62
N THR A 10 -0.38 16.17 -29.27
CA THR A 10 -0.88 17.44 -28.77
C THR A 10 -2.05 17.94 -29.62
N LEU A 11 -2.70 19.03 -29.21
CA LEU A 11 -3.80 19.63 -29.98
C LEU A 11 -3.39 20.08 -31.40
N LYS A 12 -2.08 20.23 -31.67
CA LYS A 12 -1.56 20.59 -33.00
C LYS A 12 -1.67 19.44 -34.01
N ASP A 13 -1.80 18.22 -33.52
CA ASP A 13 -1.87 17.02 -34.35
C ASP A 13 -3.32 16.70 -34.79
N LEU A 14 -4.28 17.55 -34.41
CA LEU A 14 -5.67 17.50 -34.86
C LEU A 14 -5.79 18.25 -36.20
N ASP A 15 -6.44 17.61 -37.16
CA ASP A 15 -6.65 18.18 -38.48
C ASP A 15 -7.67 19.33 -38.40
N GLY A 16 -7.42 20.43 -39.11
CA GLY A 16 -8.26 21.63 -39.08
C GLY A 16 -8.16 22.49 -37.80
N VAL A 17 -7.19 22.23 -36.92
CA VAL A 17 -6.87 23.04 -35.73
C VAL A 17 -5.63 23.90 -35.96
N GLY A 18 -5.83 25.17 -36.34
CA GLY A 18 -4.76 26.16 -36.43
C GLY A 18 -4.36 26.76 -35.07
N PRO A 19 -3.29 27.58 -35.01
CA PRO A 19 -2.81 28.22 -33.76
C PRO A 19 -3.86 29.07 -33.05
N THR A 20 -4.72 29.74 -33.81
CA THR A 20 -5.81 30.60 -33.30
C THR A 20 -6.92 29.77 -32.64
N LEU A 21 -7.35 28.69 -33.28
CA LEU A 21 -8.36 27.78 -32.74
C LEU A 21 -7.79 26.99 -31.54
N GLN A 22 -6.51 26.65 -31.57
CA GLN A 22 -5.80 26.07 -30.41
C GLN A 22 -5.80 27.02 -29.20
N GLY A 23 -5.61 28.33 -29.41
CA GLY A 23 -5.70 29.34 -28.36
C GLY A 23 -7.08 29.33 -27.70
N ARG A 24 -8.14 29.40 -28.52
CA ARG A 24 -9.54 29.40 -28.04
C ARG A 24 -9.89 28.13 -27.27
N LEU A 25 -9.46 26.95 -27.75
CA LEU A 25 -9.66 25.68 -27.06
C LEU A 25 -8.92 25.61 -25.70
N LYS A 26 -7.77 26.28 -25.58
CA LYS A 26 -7.05 26.37 -24.31
C LYS A 26 -7.75 27.32 -23.34
N GLU A 27 -8.25 28.45 -23.84
CA GLU A 27 -9.02 29.44 -23.07
C GLU A 27 -10.32 28.84 -22.52
N SER A 28 -11.01 28.00 -23.29
CA SER A 28 -12.21 27.27 -22.83
C SER A 28 -11.90 26.02 -21.98
N GLY A 29 -10.64 25.82 -21.58
CA GLY A 29 -10.26 24.75 -20.63
C GLY A 29 -9.91 23.40 -21.26
N TYR A 30 -10.05 23.22 -22.58
CA TYR A 30 -9.66 22.01 -23.33
C TYR A 30 -8.17 21.99 -23.69
N SER A 31 -7.30 22.20 -22.70
CA SER A 31 -5.85 22.33 -22.92
C SER A 31 -5.10 21.04 -23.31
N SER A 32 -5.78 19.89 -23.34
CA SER A 32 -5.16 18.59 -23.71
C SER A 32 -6.13 17.68 -24.45
N LEU A 33 -5.59 16.78 -25.29
CA LEU A 33 -6.39 15.77 -26.00
C LEU A 33 -7.23 14.92 -25.04
N LYS A 34 -6.71 14.60 -23.85
CA LYS A 34 -7.45 13.84 -22.82
C LYS A 34 -8.69 14.58 -22.31
N LYS A 35 -8.61 15.91 -22.16
CA LYS A 35 -9.77 16.72 -21.76
C LYS A 35 -10.78 16.77 -22.91
N LEU A 36 -10.30 16.97 -24.14
CA LEU A 36 -11.15 16.99 -25.33
C LEU A 36 -11.87 15.63 -25.55
N THR A 37 -11.23 14.49 -25.28
CA THR A 37 -11.88 13.17 -25.39
C THR A 37 -13.02 12.91 -24.39
N LYS A 38 -13.02 13.64 -23.25
CA LYS A 38 -14.01 13.49 -22.18
C LYS A 38 -15.14 14.52 -22.28
N ALA A 39 -14.96 15.56 -23.09
CA ALA A 39 -15.91 16.63 -23.29
C ALA A 39 -17.13 16.14 -24.09
N GLN A 40 -18.28 16.77 -23.87
CA GLN A 40 -19.43 16.59 -24.75
C GLN A 40 -19.27 17.44 -26.02
N PRO A 41 -19.76 16.99 -27.18
CA PRO A 41 -19.67 17.76 -28.42
C PRO A 41 -20.32 19.15 -28.33
N GLU A 42 -21.34 19.29 -27.50
CA GLU A 42 -22.10 20.54 -27.33
C GLU A 42 -21.26 21.61 -26.60
N GLU A 43 -20.57 21.23 -25.53
CA GLU A 43 -19.68 22.14 -24.78
C GLU A 43 -18.49 22.62 -25.65
N VAL A 44 -17.99 21.76 -26.54
CA VAL A 44 -16.89 22.12 -27.45
C VAL A 44 -17.37 23.04 -28.58
N ALA A 45 -18.66 22.97 -28.95
CA ALA A 45 -19.27 23.83 -29.96
C ALA A 45 -19.51 25.27 -29.49
N GLU A 46 -19.54 25.52 -28.17
CA GLU A 46 -19.63 26.88 -27.59
C GLU A 46 -18.37 27.72 -27.89
N VAL A 47 -17.26 27.07 -28.27
CA VAL A 47 -16.03 27.73 -28.64
C VAL A 47 -16.21 28.46 -29.99
N LYS A 48 -16.03 29.79 -29.97
CA LYS A 48 -16.19 30.66 -31.14
C LYS A 48 -15.47 30.11 -32.39
N GLY A 49 -16.25 29.77 -33.41
CA GLY A 49 -15.76 29.27 -34.71
C GLY A 49 -15.69 27.74 -34.84
N ILE A 50 -16.33 27.00 -33.93
CA ILE A 50 -16.50 25.55 -34.01
C ILE A 50 -18.00 25.24 -34.21
N SER A 51 -18.34 24.49 -35.25
CA SER A 51 -19.69 23.93 -35.42
C SER A 51 -19.84 22.64 -34.63
N LYS A 52 -21.07 22.22 -34.32
CA LYS A 52 -21.35 20.93 -33.65
C LYS A 52 -20.70 19.75 -34.39
N SER A 53 -20.78 19.73 -35.72
CA SER A 53 -20.10 18.73 -36.56
C SER A 53 -18.58 18.73 -36.39
N LYS A 54 -17.96 19.91 -36.39
CA LYS A 54 -16.52 20.04 -36.22
C LYS A 54 -16.06 19.64 -34.82
N ALA A 55 -16.87 19.89 -33.79
CA ALA A 55 -16.59 19.44 -32.43
C ALA A 55 -16.59 17.90 -32.33
N GLU A 56 -17.56 17.23 -32.96
CA GLU A 56 -17.62 15.76 -33.04
C GLU A 56 -16.39 15.18 -33.74
N ASP A 57 -16.00 15.77 -34.87
CA ASP A 57 -14.80 15.37 -35.63
C ASP A 57 -13.52 15.50 -34.78
N LEU A 58 -13.36 16.61 -34.07
CA LEU A 58 -12.20 16.83 -33.20
C LEU A 58 -12.13 15.83 -32.04
N ILE A 59 -13.27 15.51 -31.43
CA ILE A 59 -13.36 14.50 -30.37
C ILE A 59 -13.01 13.11 -30.91
N ALA A 60 -13.49 12.77 -32.11
CA ALA A 60 -13.19 11.51 -32.78
C ALA A 60 -11.70 11.37 -33.11
N GLN A 61 -11.07 12.42 -33.66
CA GLN A 61 -9.64 12.47 -33.92
C GLN A 61 -8.82 12.35 -32.63
N ALA A 62 -9.22 13.05 -31.56
CA ALA A 62 -8.57 12.96 -30.26
C ALA A 62 -8.65 11.54 -29.67
N LYS A 63 -9.78 10.83 -29.82
CA LYS A 63 -9.93 9.43 -29.38
C LYS A 63 -9.04 8.47 -30.17
N LYS A 64 -8.70 8.78 -31.43
CA LYS A 64 -7.78 8.00 -32.26
C LYS A 64 -6.32 8.20 -31.86
N LEU A 65 -5.94 9.43 -31.48
CA LEU A 65 -4.57 9.80 -31.10
C LEU A 65 -4.24 9.44 -29.64
N VAL A 66 -5.21 9.49 -28.73
CA VAL A 66 -5.01 9.08 -27.33
C VAL A 66 -5.01 7.55 -27.28
N PRO A 67 -3.89 6.90 -26.91
CA PRO A 67 -3.87 5.44 -26.76
C PRO A 67 -4.89 5.04 -25.69
N LYS A 68 -5.81 4.13 -26.05
CA LYS A 68 -6.76 3.56 -25.09
C LYS A 68 -5.97 3.04 -23.88
N PRO A 69 -6.42 3.32 -22.63
CA PRO A 69 -5.76 2.77 -21.46
C PRO A 69 -5.68 1.25 -21.64
N LYS A 70 -4.48 0.67 -21.51
CA LYS A 70 -4.32 -0.79 -21.53
C LYS A 70 -5.27 -1.33 -20.46
N LYS A 71 -6.30 -2.07 -20.88
CA LYS A 71 -7.21 -2.78 -19.99
C LYS A 71 -6.32 -3.62 -19.10
N GLU A 72 -6.20 -3.27 -17.83
CA GLU A 72 -5.49 -4.12 -16.87
C GLU A 72 -6.10 -5.51 -17.01
N ARG A 73 -5.26 -6.50 -17.35
CA ARG A 73 -5.71 -7.89 -17.40
C ARG A 73 -6.19 -8.20 -15.98
N LYS A 74 -7.51 -8.18 -15.76
CA LYS A 74 -8.11 -8.71 -14.54
C LYS A 74 -7.50 -10.10 -14.37
N LYS A 75 -6.82 -10.35 -13.24
CA LYS A 75 -6.32 -11.69 -12.90
C LYS A 75 -7.48 -12.68 -13.14
N PRO A 76 -7.22 -13.89 -13.67
CA PRO A 76 -8.28 -14.89 -13.82
C PRO A 76 -8.91 -15.06 -12.43
N LYS A 77 -10.22 -14.74 -12.32
CA LYS A 77 -10.96 -15.02 -11.09
C LYS A 77 -10.85 -16.54 -10.88
N LYS A 78 -10.41 -16.98 -9.70
CA LYS A 78 -10.49 -18.41 -9.36
C LYS A 78 -11.97 -18.81 -9.54
N LYS A 79 -12.23 -19.91 -10.25
CA LYS A 79 -13.58 -20.45 -10.40
C LYS A 79 -14.08 -20.74 -8.98
N GLU A 80 -15.18 -20.12 -8.59
CA GLU A 80 -15.80 -20.39 -7.29
C GLU A 80 -16.25 -21.86 -7.28
N PRO A 81 -16.04 -22.58 -6.18
CA PRO A 81 -16.45 -23.99 -6.10
C PRO A 81 -17.98 -24.08 -6.27
N SER A 82 -18.42 -25.09 -7.01
CA SER A 82 -19.82 -25.36 -7.36
C SER A 82 -20.39 -26.50 -6.52
N LEU A 83 -21.73 -26.62 -6.44
CA LEU A 83 -22.40 -27.69 -5.69
C LEU A 83 -22.00 -29.09 -6.18
N SER A 84 -21.76 -29.24 -7.49
CA SER A 84 -21.25 -30.46 -8.12
C SER A 84 -19.82 -30.85 -7.73
N ASP A 85 -19.07 -29.98 -7.07
CA ASP A 85 -17.73 -30.30 -6.57
C ASP A 85 -17.78 -31.06 -5.22
N ILE A 86 -18.94 -31.10 -4.53
CA ILE A 86 -19.12 -31.84 -3.27
C ILE A 86 -19.16 -33.34 -3.54
N SER A 87 -18.41 -34.10 -2.72
CA SER A 87 -18.33 -35.56 -2.81
C SER A 87 -19.71 -36.23 -2.65
N GLY A 88 -20.16 -36.87 -3.74
CA GLY A 88 -21.42 -37.61 -3.77
C GLY A 88 -22.67 -36.74 -4.01
N VAL A 89 -22.49 -35.50 -4.47
CA VAL A 89 -23.53 -34.70 -5.13
C VAL A 89 -23.35 -34.85 -6.64
N GLY A 90 -24.23 -35.64 -7.27
CA GLY A 90 -24.30 -35.78 -8.73
C GLY A 90 -25.22 -34.72 -9.36
N PRO A 91 -25.26 -34.59 -10.70
CA PRO A 91 -26.07 -33.58 -11.40
C PRO A 91 -27.57 -33.68 -11.07
N THR A 92 -28.09 -34.90 -10.87
CA THR A 92 -29.49 -35.14 -10.51
C THR A 92 -29.83 -34.69 -9.10
N LEU A 93 -28.88 -34.76 -8.17
CA LEU A 93 -29.05 -34.32 -6.78
C LEU A 93 -28.81 -32.82 -6.66
N GLU A 94 -27.91 -32.27 -7.48
CA GLU A 94 -27.71 -30.82 -7.65
C GLU A 94 -28.98 -30.12 -8.13
N GLU A 95 -29.68 -30.67 -9.14
CA GLU A 95 -30.98 -30.15 -9.59
C GLU A 95 -32.02 -30.13 -8.46
N ARG A 96 -32.10 -31.21 -7.66
CA ARG A 96 -33.03 -31.28 -6.52
C ARG A 96 -32.67 -30.29 -5.40
N LEU A 97 -31.38 -30.06 -5.16
CA LEU A 97 -30.92 -29.05 -4.20
C LEU A 97 -31.27 -27.63 -4.68
N ILE A 98 -31.14 -27.36 -5.98
CA ILE A 98 -31.54 -26.10 -6.60
C ILE A 98 -33.05 -25.89 -6.49
N ASP A 99 -33.85 -26.92 -6.76
CA ASP A 99 -35.31 -26.90 -6.63
C ASP A 99 -35.75 -26.71 -5.17
N GLY A 100 -35.01 -27.30 -4.22
CA GLY A 100 -35.15 -27.09 -2.77
C GLY A 100 -34.70 -25.72 -2.27
N GLY A 101 -34.13 -24.88 -3.15
CA GLY A 101 -33.73 -23.50 -2.85
C GLY A 101 -32.24 -23.29 -2.50
N TYR A 102 -31.43 -24.35 -2.49
CA TYR A 102 -30.00 -24.30 -2.18
C TYR A 102 -29.18 -24.16 -3.47
N LYS A 103 -28.93 -22.91 -3.88
CA LYS A 103 -28.29 -22.60 -5.19
C LYS A 103 -26.77 -22.49 -5.13
N ASN A 104 -26.22 -22.18 -3.97
CA ASN A 104 -24.78 -22.00 -3.76
C ASN A 104 -24.28 -22.80 -2.57
N LEU A 105 -22.95 -23.04 -2.50
CA LEU A 105 -22.31 -23.71 -1.36
C LEU A 105 -22.58 -23.01 -0.02
N ASN A 106 -22.66 -21.68 -0.02
CA ASN A 106 -22.99 -20.92 1.20
C ASN A 106 -24.42 -21.17 1.68
N ASP A 107 -25.37 -21.31 0.75
CA ASP A 107 -26.78 -21.56 1.08
C ASP A 107 -26.93 -22.96 1.68
N LEU A 108 -26.15 -23.93 1.16
CA LEU A 108 -26.09 -25.29 1.69
C LEU A 108 -25.37 -25.36 3.04
N ALA A 109 -24.27 -24.62 3.23
CA ALA A 109 -23.47 -24.63 4.45
C ALA A 109 -24.15 -23.98 5.67
N GLN A 110 -25.12 -23.09 5.44
CA GLN A 110 -25.89 -22.39 6.48
C GLN A 110 -27.23 -23.07 6.80
N ALA A 111 -27.61 -24.08 6.04
CA ALA A 111 -28.87 -24.79 6.21
C ALA A 111 -28.80 -25.83 7.33
N GLU A 112 -29.93 -26.06 7.98
CA GLU A 112 -30.06 -27.15 8.95
C GLU A 112 -30.33 -28.48 8.23
N ALA A 113 -29.72 -29.56 8.72
CA ALA A 113 -29.83 -30.88 8.10
C ALA A 113 -31.29 -31.37 7.97
N GLY A 114 -32.14 -31.04 8.94
CA GLY A 114 -33.57 -31.39 8.93
C GLY A 114 -34.37 -30.65 7.86
N GLU A 115 -34.00 -29.41 7.53
CA GLU A 115 -34.66 -28.67 6.44
C GLU A 115 -34.31 -29.22 5.06
N ILE A 116 -33.06 -29.68 4.89
CA ILE A 116 -32.63 -30.30 3.63
C ILE A 116 -33.33 -31.65 3.44
N ALA A 117 -33.40 -32.47 4.50
CA ALA A 117 -34.02 -33.79 4.44
C ALA A 117 -35.53 -33.74 4.11
N THR A 118 -36.21 -32.66 4.50
CA THR A 118 -37.65 -32.47 4.22
C THR A 118 -37.93 -31.83 2.86
N LYS A 119 -37.07 -30.91 2.41
CA LYS A 119 -37.24 -30.20 1.13
C LYS A 119 -36.67 -30.95 -0.08
N VAL A 120 -35.77 -31.91 0.14
CA VAL A 120 -35.06 -32.62 -0.93
C VAL A 120 -35.31 -34.12 -0.85
N ASP A 121 -36.09 -34.63 -1.81
CA ASP A 121 -36.51 -36.03 -1.86
C ASP A 121 -35.33 -37.01 -1.97
N GLY A 122 -35.25 -37.93 -1.00
CA GLY A 122 -34.29 -39.04 -1.00
C GLY A 122 -32.98 -38.76 -0.25
N ILE A 123 -32.94 -37.73 0.61
CA ILE A 123 -31.80 -37.40 1.44
C ILE A 123 -32.13 -37.70 2.91
N SER A 124 -31.29 -38.51 3.58
CA SER A 124 -31.39 -38.71 5.03
C SER A 124 -30.72 -37.57 5.79
N GLU A 125 -31.12 -37.35 7.05
CA GLU A 125 -30.53 -36.32 7.92
C GLU A 125 -29.00 -36.45 8.00
N ASN A 126 -28.49 -37.67 8.24
CA ASN A 126 -27.05 -37.94 8.26
C ASN A 126 -26.35 -37.58 6.94
N ARG A 127 -27.01 -37.82 5.79
CA ARG A 127 -26.45 -37.50 4.48
C ARG A 127 -26.46 -35.98 4.24
N ALA A 128 -27.46 -35.27 4.77
CA ALA A 128 -27.49 -33.81 4.76
C ALA A 128 -26.35 -33.20 5.60
N GLU A 129 -26.06 -33.76 6.78
CA GLU A 129 -24.93 -33.33 7.63
C GLU A 129 -23.57 -33.51 6.94
N GLU A 130 -23.37 -34.64 6.24
CA GLU A 130 -22.16 -34.88 5.44
C GLU A 130 -21.99 -33.86 4.30
N MET A 131 -23.09 -33.41 3.69
CA MET A 131 -23.04 -32.38 2.64
C MET A 131 -22.79 -30.99 3.21
N ILE A 132 -23.36 -30.66 4.38
CA ILE A 132 -23.14 -29.39 5.08
C ILE A 132 -21.67 -29.26 5.49
N SER A 133 -21.09 -30.32 6.09
CA SER A 133 -19.67 -30.32 6.50
C SER A 133 -18.73 -30.21 5.29
N ALA A 134 -18.98 -30.96 4.22
CA ALA A 134 -18.21 -30.84 2.98
C ALA A 134 -18.34 -29.45 2.33
N ALA A 135 -19.51 -28.81 2.41
CA ALA A 135 -19.70 -27.45 1.92
C ALA A 135 -18.92 -26.42 2.77
N GLN A 136 -18.90 -26.58 4.10
CA GLN A 136 -18.14 -25.72 5.02
C GLN A 136 -16.62 -25.81 4.78
N ASP A 137 -16.09 -27.00 4.50
CA ASP A 137 -14.66 -27.20 4.19
C ASP A 137 -14.24 -26.60 2.82
N MET A 138 -15.16 -26.60 1.84
CA MET A 138 -14.90 -26.09 0.49
C MET A 138 -15.07 -24.58 0.36
N ILE A 139 -15.83 -23.95 1.25
CA ILE A 139 -15.83 -22.50 1.38
C ILE A 139 -14.45 -22.16 1.96
N PRO A 140 -13.53 -21.56 1.18
CA PRO A 140 -12.33 -21.04 1.79
C PRO A 140 -12.82 -20.08 2.86
N GLU A 141 -12.50 -20.34 4.13
CA GLU A 141 -12.63 -19.33 5.15
C GLU A 141 -11.99 -18.09 4.54
N LYS A 142 -12.83 -17.15 4.12
CA LYS A 142 -12.39 -15.84 3.74
C LYS A 142 -11.76 -15.39 5.02
N ALA A 143 -10.42 -15.53 5.08
CA ALA A 143 -9.64 -15.41 6.29
C ALA A 143 -10.36 -14.37 7.11
N LYS A 144 -10.86 -14.77 8.29
CA LYS A 144 -11.18 -13.80 9.31
C LYS A 144 -9.86 -13.02 9.45
N LYS A 145 -9.73 -11.95 8.67
CA LYS A 145 -9.27 -10.69 9.23
C LYS A 145 -10.02 -10.66 10.54
N PRO A 146 -9.33 -10.60 11.68
CA PRO A 146 -10.01 -10.54 12.96
C PRO A 146 -11.17 -9.57 12.78
N SER A 147 -12.39 -10.11 12.87
CA SER A 147 -13.55 -9.27 13.08
C SER A 147 -13.15 -8.40 14.26
N PRO A 148 -13.26 -7.06 14.16
CA PRO A 148 -12.99 -6.21 15.30
C PRO A 148 -13.72 -6.85 16.50
N PRO A 149 -13.06 -7.01 17.66
CA PRO A 149 -13.76 -7.47 18.84
C PRO A 149 -15.04 -6.65 18.97
N LYS A 150 -16.16 -7.32 19.32
CA LYS A 150 -17.40 -6.63 19.68
C LYS A 150 -17.02 -5.52 20.64
N GLU A 151 -17.35 -4.28 20.26
CA GLU A 151 -17.28 -3.11 21.14
C GLU A 151 -18.10 -3.42 22.40
N THR A 152 -17.46 -3.98 23.43
CA THR A 152 -17.55 -3.36 24.74
C THR A 152 -17.05 -1.94 24.57
N GLU A 153 -17.80 -0.96 25.04
CA GLU A 153 -17.42 0.45 25.08
C GLU A 153 -16.24 0.66 26.04
N VAL A 154 -15.09 0.07 25.72
CA VAL A 154 -13.81 0.61 26.10
C VAL A 154 -13.50 1.60 24.98
N PRO A 155 -13.25 2.88 25.28
CA PRO A 155 -12.87 3.83 24.25
C PRO A 155 -11.62 3.30 23.55
N GLU A 156 -11.78 2.77 22.34
CA GLU A 156 -10.67 2.45 21.45
C GLU A 156 -10.12 3.80 20.96
N GLU A 157 -9.38 4.48 21.84
CA GLU A 157 -8.49 5.55 21.43
C GLU A 157 -7.42 4.91 20.55
N ALA A 158 -7.73 4.78 19.26
CA ALA A 158 -6.73 4.70 18.22
C ALA A 158 -5.72 5.80 18.54
N GLY A 159 -4.55 5.41 19.05
CA GLY A 159 -3.49 6.33 19.43
C GLY A 159 -3.32 7.35 18.30
N PRO A 160 -3.19 8.64 18.62
CA PRO A 160 -3.49 9.71 17.68
C PRO A 160 -2.68 9.54 16.38
N GLU A 161 -3.32 9.10 15.29
CA GLU A 161 -2.74 9.09 13.95
C GLU A 161 -2.64 10.53 13.45
N ILE A 162 -1.65 11.24 13.99
CA ILE A 162 -1.30 12.58 13.53
C ILE A 162 -0.30 12.39 12.39
N ASP A 163 -0.85 12.23 11.19
CA ASP A 163 -0.12 12.36 9.92
C ASP A 163 0.19 13.85 9.66
N THR A 164 0.82 14.56 10.60
CA THR A 164 1.45 15.87 10.31
C THR A 164 2.77 15.62 9.60
N LYS A 165 2.68 15.10 8.37
CA LYS A 165 3.86 14.94 7.52
C LYS A 165 4.57 16.30 7.44
N PRO A 166 5.87 16.38 7.76
CA PRO A 166 6.57 17.64 7.81
C PRO A 166 6.58 18.26 6.42
N GLU A 167 6.33 19.57 6.37
CA GLU A 167 6.25 20.35 5.15
C GLU A 167 7.62 20.46 4.49
N VAL A 168 7.93 19.48 3.65
CA VAL A 168 9.06 19.54 2.73
C VAL A 168 8.52 19.52 1.31
N ASP A 169 8.98 20.46 0.48
CA ASP A 169 8.65 20.52 -0.94
C ASP A 169 8.78 19.14 -1.60
N GLU A 170 7.66 18.62 -2.10
CA GLU A 170 7.62 17.30 -2.75
C GLU A 170 8.62 17.19 -3.91
N ARG A 171 8.89 18.33 -4.56
CA ARG A 171 9.89 18.44 -5.63
C ARG A 171 11.27 18.05 -5.13
N ILE A 172 11.68 18.53 -3.96
CA ILE A 172 13.00 18.30 -3.38
C ILE A 172 13.10 16.85 -2.92
N TRP A 173 12.04 16.31 -2.32
CA TRP A 173 11.95 14.89 -1.98
C TRP A 173 12.12 13.99 -3.20
N ARG A 174 11.46 14.33 -4.32
CA ARG A 174 11.57 13.60 -5.59
C ARG A 174 13.00 13.63 -6.15
N ILE A 175 13.68 14.78 -6.06
CA ILE A 175 15.10 14.92 -6.46
C ILE A 175 15.99 14.07 -5.55
N ALA A 176 15.78 14.12 -4.24
CA ALA A 176 16.53 13.32 -3.26
C ALA A 176 16.37 11.82 -3.53
N LYS A 177 15.14 11.34 -3.77
CA LYS A 177 14.86 9.94 -4.11
C LYS A 177 15.59 9.50 -5.39
N LYS A 178 15.54 10.31 -6.46
CA LYS A 178 16.30 10.05 -7.70
C LYS A 178 17.81 10.00 -7.47
N LYS A 179 18.36 10.92 -6.66
CA LYS A 179 19.79 10.92 -6.31
C LYS A 179 20.17 9.68 -5.48
N LYS A 180 19.35 9.30 -4.50
CA LYS A 180 19.55 8.11 -3.65
C LYS A 180 19.55 6.83 -4.48
N GLN A 181 18.64 6.70 -5.45
CA GLN A 181 18.60 5.55 -6.37
C GLN A 181 19.86 5.41 -7.24
N ARG A 182 20.47 6.55 -7.63
CA ARG A 182 21.71 6.56 -8.45
C ARG A 182 22.98 6.48 -7.61
N LYS A 183 22.87 6.55 -6.28
CA LYS A 183 24.01 6.51 -5.35
C LYS A 183 24.55 5.08 -5.29
N PRO A 184 25.84 4.85 -5.58
CA PRO A 184 26.44 3.53 -5.41
C PRO A 184 26.56 3.20 -3.91
N LYS A 185 26.74 1.91 -3.59
CA LYS A 185 26.90 1.44 -2.20
C LYS A 185 28.19 1.93 -1.51
N PHE A 186 29.15 2.45 -2.27
CA PHE A 186 30.47 2.89 -1.77
C PHE A 186 31.19 1.82 -0.95
N ARG A 187 31.42 0.66 -1.57
CA ARG A 187 32.16 -0.46 -0.97
C ARG A 187 33.67 -0.24 -1.05
N HIS A 188 34.44 -0.77 -0.11
CA HIS A 188 35.90 -0.77 -0.22
C HIS A 188 36.38 -1.58 -1.45
N ASN A 189 37.54 -1.22 -1.98
CA ASN A 189 38.14 -1.94 -3.10
C ASN A 189 38.41 -3.39 -2.72
N GLN A 190 38.03 -4.33 -3.60
CA GLN A 190 38.22 -5.78 -3.41
C GLN A 190 37.55 -6.40 -2.16
N ALA A 191 36.66 -5.69 -1.45
CA ALA A 191 35.92 -6.25 -0.30
C ALA A 191 35.06 -7.47 -0.67
N HIS A 192 34.56 -7.52 -1.91
CA HIS A 192 33.84 -8.69 -2.42
C HIS A 192 34.74 -9.89 -2.74
N ARG A 193 36.05 -9.67 -2.87
CA ARG A 193 37.03 -10.69 -3.27
C ARG A 193 37.65 -11.37 -2.05
N TRP A 194 37.93 -10.62 -0.99
CA TRP A 194 38.69 -11.10 0.17
C TRP A 194 37.92 -10.91 1.48
N LYS A 195 37.74 -11.97 2.26
CA LYS A 195 37.06 -11.94 3.57
C LYS A 195 37.76 -11.04 4.60
N ARG A 196 39.09 -10.92 4.53
CA ARG A 196 39.89 -10.03 5.39
C ARG A 196 39.68 -8.53 5.12
N VAL A 197 38.95 -8.18 4.05
CA VAL A 197 38.73 -6.79 3.65
C VAL A 197 37.27 -6.44 3.88
N ASP A 198 37.02 -5.59 4.88
CA ASP A 198 35.67 -5.13 5.20
C ASP A 198 35.06 -4.27 4.09
N ASP A 199 33.72 -4.19 4.09
CA ASP A 199 32.97 -3.41 3.10
C ASP A 199 33.05 -1.89 3.33
N SER A 200 33.52 -1.48 4.51
CA SER A 200 33.65 -0.08 4.94
C SER A 200 34.57 0.72 4.01
N TRP A 201 34.03 1.76 3.38
CA TRP A 201 34.75 2.58 2.39
C TRP A 201 36.11 3.08 2.91
N ARG A 202 37.17 2.85 2.12
CA ARG A 202 38.46 3.53 2.29
C ARG A 202 38.92 4.15 0.99
N ARG A 203 39.55 5.32 1.08
CA ARG A 203 40.13 6.00 -0.09
C ARG A 203 41.25 5.13 -0.67
N VAL A 204 41.11 4.76 -1.94
CA VAL A 204 42.13 4.01 -2.67
C VAL A 204 43.35 4.89 -2.93
N ARG A 205 44.55 4.39 -2.58
CA ARG A 205 45.81 5.14 -2.66
C ARG A 205 46.72 4.70 -3.80
N GLY A 206 46.66 3.43 -4.19
CA GLY A 206 47.56 2.80 -5.17
C GLY A 206 47.59 3.54 -6.51
N ILE A 207 48.79 3.64 -7.10
CA ILE A 207 49.03 4.50 -8.26
C ILE A 207 48.29 4.00 -9.49
N ASP A 208 48.40 2.70 -9.75
CA ASP A 208 47.82 2.00 -10.91
C ASP A 208 46.36 1.56 -10.69
N SER A 209 45.70 2.09 -9.65
CA SER A 209 44.34 1.66 -9.36
C SER A 209 43.33 2.31 -10.30
N ASP A 210 42.63 1.47 -11.08
CA ASP A 210 41.53 1.88 -11.95
C ASP A 210 40.42 2.67 -11.24
N ILE A 211 40.17 2.38 -9.95
CA ILE A 211 39.21 3.12 -9.11
C ILE A 211 39.71 4.54 -8.85
N ARG A 212 41.01 4.72 -8.58
CA ARG A 212 41.63 6.03 -8.35
C ARG A 212 41.58 6.87 -9.61
N GLU A 213 41.83 6.24 -10.76
CA GLU A 213 41.69 6.83 -12.10
C GLU A 213 40.22 7.03 -12.55
N LYS A 214 39.25 6.52 -11.78
CA LYS A 214 37.80 6.59 -12.04
C LYS A 214 37.38 5.94 -13.37
N LYS A 215 38.07 4.86 -13.79
CA LYS A 215 37.71 4.10 -14.99
C LYS A 215 36.29 3.51 -14.86
N LYS A 216 35.58 3.47 -15.99
CA LYS A 216 34.21 2.91 -16.08
C LYS A 216 34.26 1.41 -15.78
N GLY A 217 33.27 0.91 -15.04
CA GLY A 217 33.16 -0.51 -14.67
C GLY A 217 33.61 -0.81 -13.24
N HIS A 218 34.39 0.08 -12.63
CA HIS A 218 34.80 -0.05 -11.22
C HIS A 218 33.90 0.73 -10.26
N ILE A 219 34.07 0.46 -8.96
CA ILE A 219 33.35 1.15 -7.88
C ILE A 219 33.65 2.65 -7.96
N LYS A 220 32.61 3.48 -7.87
CA LYS A 220 32.78 4.94 -7.89
C LYS A 220 33.31 5.44 -6.54
N MET A 221 34.26 6.37 -6.58
CA MET A 221 34.71 7.07 -5.39
C MET A 221 33.66 8.06 -4.86
N PRO A 222 33.47 8.18 -3.53
CA PRO A 222 32.68 9.23 -2.92
C PRO A 222 33.19 10.61 -3.33
N SER A 223 32.26 11.47 -3.71
CA SER A 223 32.50 12.88 -4.05
C SER A 223 31.31 13.73 -3.58
N ALA A 224 31.51 15.04 -3.47
CA ALA A 224 30.46 15.96 -3.04
C ALA A 224 29.21 15.92 -3.95
N GLY A 225 29.35 15.55 -5.22
CA GLY A 225 28.24 15.45 -6.18
C GLY A 225 27.18 14.39 -5.82
N PHE A 226 27.54 13.39 -5.01
CA PHE A 226 26.59 12.38 -4.52
C PHE A 226 25.76 12.84 -3.33
N ARG A 227 25.96 14.06 -2.83
CA ARG A 227 25.17 14.59 -1.71
C ARG A 227 23.72 14.84 -2.14
N THR A 228 22.80 14.50 -1.25
CA THR A 228 21.38 14.88 -1.32
C THR A 228 21.22 16.39 -1.04
N PRO A 229 20.11 17.01 -1.47
CA PRO A 229 19.78 18.40 -1.11
C PRO A 229 19.90 18.65 0.40
N LYS A 230 20.25 19.86 0.81
CA LYS A 230 20.53 20.18 2.22
C LYS A 230 19.30 19.96 3.10
N GLU A 231 18.14 20.40 2.64
CA GLU A 231 16.85 20.32 3.36
C GLU A 231 16.41 18.88 3.67
N VAL A 232 16.59 17.95 2.73
CA VAL A 232 16.18 16.53 2.90
C VAL A 232 17.29 15.67 3.52
N ARG A 233 18.50 16.21 3.69
CA ARG A 233 19.63 15.41 4.15
C ARG A 233 19.52 15.17 5.65
N GLY A 234 19.36 13.90 6.02
CA GLY A 234 19.27 13.48 7.43
C GLY A 234 17.85 13.18 7.90
N LEU A 235 16.83 13.50 7.09
CA LEU A 235 15.44 13.18 7.40
C LEU A 235 15.15 11.67 7.26
N HIS A 236 14.28 11.18 8.14
CA HIS A 236 13.69 9.84 8.05
C HIS A 236 12.88 9.70 6.75
N PRO A 237 12.70 8.50 6.15
CA PRO A 237 11.86 8.31 4.97
C PRO A 237 10.41 8.81 5.10
N SER A 238 9.88 8.97 6.32
CA SER A 238 8.58 9.60 6.56
C SER A 238 8.61 11.13 6.36
N GLY A 239 9.80 11.73 6.45
CA GLY A 239 10.02 13.17 6.35
C GLY A 239 10.50 13.82 7.66
N TYR A 240 10.33 13.15 8.80
CA TYR A 240 10.67 13.71 10.12
C TYR A 240 12.18 13.84 10.34
N GLU A 241 12.57 14.84 11.12
CA GLU A 241 13.92 14.96 11.67
C GLU A 241 14.05 14.01 12.86
N GLU A 242 14.99 13.07 12.79
CA GLU A 242 15.17 12.05 13.83
C GLU A 242 15.91 12.63 15.02
N VAL A 243 15.30 12.58 16.21
CA VAL A 243 15.94 12.98 17.47
C VAL A 243 16.15 11.75 18.35
N LEU A 244 17.39 11.54 18.79
CA LEU A 244 17.75 10.44 19.68
C LEU A 244 17.46 10.81 21.14
N VAL A 245 16.62 10.03 21.80
CA VAL A 245 16.16 10.29 23.18
C VAL A 245 16.57 9.15 24.11
N HIS A 246 16.96 9.52 25.34
CA HIS A 246 17.35 8.57 26.39
C HIS A 246 16.51 8.68 27.67
N ARG A 247 15.89 9.84 27.92
CA ARG A 247 15.12 10.15 29.13
C ARG A 247 13.78 10.81 28.76
N PRO A 248 12.75 10.69 29.60
CA PRO A 248 11.48 11.38 29.37
C PRO A 248 11.61 12.90 29.41
N ALA A 249 12.62 13.45 30.10
CA ALA A 249 12.89 14.89 30.11
C ALA A 249 13.33 15.42 28.73
N ASP A 250 14.01 14.61 27.91
CA ASP A 250 14.53 15.04 26.62
C ASP A 250 13.41 15.25 25.56
N LEU A 251 12.14 14.93 25.91
CA LEU A 251 10.97 15.10 25.04
C LEU A 251 10.35 16.50 25.08
N GLU A 252 10.58 17.26 26.15
CA GLU A 252 9.90 18.54 26.40
C GLU A 252 10.28 19.65 25.40
N GLU A 253 11.47 19.58 24.82
CA GLU A 253 11.99 20.58 23.88
C GLU A 253 11.66 20.28 22.41
N LEU A 254 10.93 19.19 22.13
CA LEU A 254 10.73 18.69 20.76
C LEU A 254 9.44 19.20 20.12
N ASP A 255 9.50 19.45 18.81
CA ASP A 255 8.36 19.89 18.00
C ASP A 255 7.68 18.69 17.30
N PRO A 256 6.42 18.35 17.63
CA PRO A 256 5.67 17.23 17.06
C PRO A 256 5.52 17.27 15.53
N THR A 257 5.49 18.47 14.96
CA THR A 257 5.21 18.63 13.51
C THR A 257 6.42 18.29 12.64
N ARG A 258 7.62 18.51 13.17
CA ARG A 258 8.87 18.41 12.41
C ARG A 258 9.75 17.25 12.85
N GLN A 259 9.71 16.89 14.13
CA GLN A 259 10.63 15.93 14.73
C GLN A 259 9.91 14.62 15.07
N ALA A 260 10.65 13.53 14.95
CA ALA A 260 10.22 12.22 15.42
C ALA A 260 11.29 11.63 16.34
N VAL A 261 10.82 10.91 17.35
CA VAL A 261 11.66 10.38 18.42
C VAL A 261 12.17 9.00 18.05
N ARG A 262 13.49 8.79 18.19
CA ARG A 262 14.09 7.46 18.23
C ARG A 262 14.63 7.22 19.63
N ILE A 263 14.14 6.18 20.28
CA ILE A 263 14.61 5.78 21.61
C ILE A 263 15.96 5.06 21.47
N GLY A 264 16.96 5.46 22.25
CA GLY A 264 18.28 4.81 22.25
C GLY A 264 18.22 3.33 22.66
N GLY A 265 19.04 2.49 22.02
CA GLY A 265 19.05 1.04 22.28
C GLY A 265 19.50 0.62 23.69
N THR A 266 20.13 1.52 24.45
CA THR A 266 20.56 1.31 25.84
C THR A 266 19.43 1.54 26.85
N VAL A 267 18.30 2.10 26.43
CA VAL A 267 17.15 2.38 27.31
C VAL A 267 16.40 1.07 27.57
N GLY A 268 16.32 0.64 28.83
CA GLY A 268 15.56 -0.56 29.22
C GLY A 268 14.05 -0.33 29.26
N GLU A 269 13.28 -1.42 29.20
CA GLU A 269 11.84 -1.42 28.90
C GLU A 269 11.01 -0.53 29.82
N ARG A 270 11.21 -0.62 31.14
CA ARG A 270 10.54 0.25 32.12
C ARG A 270 10.67 1.75 31.81
N LYS A 271 11.85 2.19 31.34
CA LYS A 271 12.07 3.59 30.96
C LYS A 271 11.51 3.88 29.57
N ARG A 272 11.48 2.90 28.67
CA ARG A 272 10.88 3.01 27.34
C ARG A 272 9.38 3.28 27.45
N GLN A 273 8.66 2.52 28.27
CA GLN A 273 7.23 2.74 28.56
C GLN A 273 6.96 4.18 29.02
N ASN A 274 7.74 4.68 29.99
CA ASN A 274 7.61 6.07 30.45
C ASN A 274 7.87 7.11 29.35
N ILE A 275 8.79 6.82 28.42
CA ILE A 275 9.09 7.69 27.28
C ILE A 275 7.95 7.65 26.26
N ILE A 276 7.38 6.47 25.99
CA ILE A 276 6.27 6.27 25.06
C ILE A 276 5.03 7.01 25.57
N GLN A 277 4.61 6.74 26.81
CA GLN A 277 3.47 7.43 27.44
C GLN A 277 3.59 8.95 27.38
N LYS A 278 4.78 9.48 27.66
CA LYS A 278 5.04 10.93 27.60
C LYS A 278 5.08 11.45 26.16
N ALA A 279 5.61 10.67 25.21
CA ALA A 279 5.62 11.04 23.80
C ALA A 279 4.19 11.09 23.23
N ASP A 280 3.34 10.13 23.60
CA ASP A 280 1.93 10.07 23.17
C ASP A 280 1.15 11.27 23.73
N ALA A 281 1.36 11.61 25.01
CA ALA A 281 0.79 12.81 25.62
C ALA A 281 1.21 14.11 24.91
N MET A 282 2.42 14.15 24.34
CA MET A 282 2.96 15.28 23.57
C MET A 282 2.71 15.17 22.06
N MET A 283 1.98 14.14 21.60
CA MET A 283 1.72 13.86 20.18
C MET A 283 3.00 13.67 19.34
N LEU A 284 4.10 13.22 19.95
CA LEU A 284 5.37 12.94 19.31
C LEU A 284 5.41 11.53 18.74
N ARG A 285 5.72 11.39 17.45
CA ARG A 285 5.85 10.07 16.81
C ARG A 285 7.12 9.35 17.25
N VAL A 286 6.96 8.16 17.85
CA VAL A 286 8.08 7.26 18.16
C VAL A 286 8.37 6.32 16.98
N LEU A 287 9.62 6.29 16.50
CA LEU A 287 10.04 5.49 15.33
C LEU A 287 10.29 4.01 15.66
N ASN A 288 10.63 3.72 16.91
CA ASN A 288 10.91 2.38 17.41
C ASN A 288 10.17 2.15 18.74
N PRO A 289 8.83 2.02 18.72
CA PRO A 289 8.02 1.84 19.93
C PRO A 289 8.39 0.57 20.71
N GLY A 290 8.82 -0.50 20.03
CA GLY A 290 9.08 -1.79 20.67
C GLY A 290 7.89 -2.72 20.46
N VAL A 291 7.91 -3.87 21.11
CA VAL A 291 6.73 -4.74 21.20
C VAL A 291 6.09 -4.40 22.53
N GLU A 292 4.83 -3.99 22.51
CA GLU A 292 4.06 -3.87 23.75
C GLU A 292 3.89 -5.27 24.31
N GLU A 293 4.41 -5.51 25.51
CA GLU A 293 3.92 -6.60 26.33
C GLU A 293 2.48 -6.24 26.66
N ALA A 294 1.55 -6.66 25.80
CA ALA A 294 0.18 -6.85 26.21
C ALA A 294 0.26 -7.87 27.33
N ILE A 295 0.40 -7.39 28.57
CA ILE A 295 -0.03 -8.16 29.72
C ILE A 295 -1.49 -8.42 29.38
N ILE A 296 -1.78 -9.63 28.94
CA ILE A 296 -3.13 -10.03 28.59
C ILE A 296 -3.88 -9.84 29.91
N GLU A 297 -4.79 -8.87 29.97
CA GLU A 297 -5.54 -8.59 31.20
C GLU A 297 -6.23 -9.87 31.69
N GLU A 298 -6.56 -10.80 30.77
CA GLU A 298 -7.04 -12.15 31.06
C GLU A 298 -6.05 -13.00 31.90
N GLU A 299 -4.74 -12.96 31.66
CA GLU A 299 -3.74 -13.70 32.46
C GLU A 299 -3.61 -13.14 33.88
N LEU A 300 -3.80 -11.83 34.06
CA LEU A 300 -3.77 -11.18 35.37
C LEU A 300 -5.07 -11.45 36.17
N PHE A 301 -6.21 -11.53 35.48
CA PHE A 301 -7.50 -11.89 36.08
C PHE A 301 -7.53 -13.37 36.47
N GLU A 302 -7.03 -14.29 35.65
CA GLU A 302 -6.93 -15.72 35.98
C GLU A 302 -6.02 -15.99 37.21
N GLU A 303 -4.92 -15.25 37.36
CA GLU A 303 -4.04 -15.35 38.53
C GLU A 303 -4.69 -14.85 39.82
N LEU A 304 -5.58 -13.84 39.73
CA LEU A 304 -6.33 -13.30 40.86
C LEU A 304 -7.52 -14.19 41.26
N GLU A 305 -8.25 -14.74 40.29
CA GLU A 305 -9.36 -15.67 40.54
C GLU A 305 -8.85 -16.96 41.20
N GLY A 306 -7.69 -17.47 40.77
CA GLY A 306 -7.06 -18.63 41.40
C GLY A 306 -6.53 -18.42 42.82
N LEU A 307 -6.41 -17.17 43.30
CA LEU A 307 -6.06 -16.84 44.68
C LEU A 307 -7.29 -16.80 45.59
N GLU A 308 -8.46 -16.40 45.07
CA GLU A 308 -9.73 -16.39 45.81
C GLU A 308 -10.20 -17.82 46.14
N ASP A 309 -9.89 -18.80 45.29
CA ASP A 309 -10.18 -20.22 45.53
C ASP A 309 -9.32 -20.86 46.65
N ILE A 310 -8.21 -20.23 47.04
CA ILE A 310 -7.30 -20.73 48.09
C ILE A 310 -7.74 -20.26 49.49
N GLU A 311 -8.54 -19.20 49.60
CA GLU A 311 -9.01 -18.65 50.89
C GLU A 311 -10.31 -19.32 51.42
N VAL A 312 -10.86 -20.33 50.73
CA VAL A 312 -12.14 -20.97 51.08
C VAL A 312 -12.01 -22.40 51.66
N GLU A 313 -10.79 -22.93 51.85
CA GLU A 313 -10.54 -24.19 52.60
C GLU A 313 -10.03 -23.97 54.04
#